data_AF-A0A4S2MCM6-F1
#
_entry.id   AF-A0A4S2MCM6-F1
#
_cell.length_a   1.000
_cell.length_b   1.000
_cell.length_c   1.000
_cell.angle_alpha   90.00
_cell.angle_beta   90.00
_cell.angle_gamma   90.00
#
_symmetry.space_group_name_H-M   'P 1'
#
loop_
_entity.id
_entity.type
_entity.pdbx_description
1 polymer ?
#
loop_
_entity_poly.entity_id
_entity_poly.type
_entity_poly.pdbx_seq_one_letter_code
_entity_poly.pdbx_strand_id
1 'polypeptide(L)'
;MGFSGGCSLLSLNSRKFNTVNFRQFTDTRVSEDYLCGHWISWELISNPKDSMEECARISALLYYGRGGSQSIQRVEALSLRPETLRVPDEQWLRRVRHFLLQEAKDSPLDAQAAFLQALEKWPLFGATVFSAESKCLLTSSPYTKDSSSRVRVALTRSGVQFLDYHTRQCISSYRFEEVASTR
;
A
#
# COMPACT_ATOMS: atom_id res chain seq x y z
N MET A 1 -25.62 34.90 -18.57
CA MET A 1 -26.44 34.29 -17.50
C MET A 1 -25.84 32.93 -17.16
N GLY A 2 -25.65 32.68 -15.87
CA GLY A 2 -24.59 31.81 -15.34
C GLY A 2 -24.85 30.30 -15.44
N PHE A 3 -23.76 29.56 -15.59
CA PHE A 3 -23.71 28.10 -15.46
C PHE A 3 -23.61 27.73 -13.98
N SER A 4 -24.65 27.11 -13.45
CA SER A 4 -24.64 26.49 -12.12
C SER A 4 -24.13 25.05 -12.25
N GLY A 5 -22.82 24.87 -12.15
CA GLY A 5 -22.17 23.56 -12.06
C GLY A 5 -22.00 23.16 -10.60
N GLY A 6 -22.96 22.39 -10.07
CA GLY A 6 -22.88 21.82 -8.73
C GLY A 6 -21.86 20.67 -8.67
N CYS A 7 -20.63 20.94 -8.22
CA CYS A 7 -19.70 19.89 -7.82
C CYS A 7 -20.20 19.23 -6.52
N SER A 8 -20.49 17.93 -6.58
CA SER A 8 -20.88 17.13 -5.41
C SER A 8 -19.64 16.76 -4.58
N LEU A 9 -19.71 17.07 -3.29
CA LEU A 9 -18.71 16.87 -2.24
C LEU A 9 -18.36 15.39 -1.98
N LEU A 10 -17.07 15.12 -1.76
CA LEU A 10 -16.60 13.90 -1.10
C LEU A 10 -16.55 14.16 0.41
N SER A 11 -17.40 13.49 1.17
CA SER A 11 -17.34 13.51 2.64
C SER A 11 -16.25 12.53 3.10
N LEU A 12 -15.10 13.06 3.53
CA LEU A 12 -14.01 12.30 4.13
C LEU A 12 -14.03 12.51 5.65
N ASN A 13 -14.33 11.45 6.40
CA ASN A 13 -14.21 11.46 7.86
C ASN A 13 -12.73 11.55 8.26
N SER A 14 -12.35 12.68 8.87
CA SER A 14 -10.98 12.96 9.32
C SER A 14 -10.61 12.13 10.54
N ARG A 15 -9.46 11.45 10.49
CA ARG A 15 -8.77 10.87 11.67
C ARG A 15 -7.43 11.59 11.86
N LYS A 16 -7.12 11.93 13.11
CA LYS A 16 -5.90 12.65 13.51
C LYS A 16 -4.64 11.84 13.18
N PHE A 17 -3.70 12.48 12.51
CA PHE A 17 -2.35 11.99 12.26
C PHE A 17 -1.47 12.18 13.49
N ASN A 18 -0.75 11.15 13.91
CA ASN A 18 0.33 11.26 14.88
C ASN A 18 1.68 11.07 14.17
N THR A 19 2.62 11.95 14.50
CA THR A 19 4.02 11.92 14.12
C THR A 19 4.67 10.60 14.54
N VAL A 20 5.27 9.88 13.59
CA VAL A 20 5.92 8.59 13.84
C VAL A 20 7.21 8.82 14.65
N ASN A 21 7.20 8.39 15.90
CA ASN A 21 8.37 8.41 16.80
C ASN A 21 9.13 7.09 16.67
N PHE A 22 10.41 7.15 16.35
CA PHE A 22 11.32 6.03 16.03
C PHE A 22 11.64 5.03 17.17
N ARG A 23 10.89 5.02 18.29
CA ARG A 23 11.33 4.32 19.52
C ARG A 23 10.48 3.16 20.01
N GLN A 24 9.58 2.63 19.20
CA GLN A 24 8.89 1.42 19.59
C GLN A 24 8.39 0.67 18.35
N PHE A 25 8.91 -0.52 18.13
CA PHE A 25 8.42 -1.48 17.14
C PHE A 25 7.02 -2.05 17.50
N THR A 26 6.24 -1.30 18.28
CA THR A 26 4.86 -1.59 18.67
C THR A 26 3.86 -0.94 17.72
N ASP A 27 4.22 -0.61 16.49
CA ASP A 27 3.20 -0.31 15.48
C ASP A 27 2.92 -1.59 14.69
N THR A 28 2.13 -2.49 15.30
CA THR A 28 1.40 -3.56 14.58
C THR A 28 0.79 -3.02 13.28
N ARG A 29 0.34 -1.76 13.31
CA ARG A 29 -0.25 -1.03 12.19
C ARG A 29 0.57 -1.03 10.91
N VAL A 30 1.87 -0.73 10.95
CA VAL A 30 2.68 -0.67 9.71
C VAL A 30 2.77 -2.06 9.07
N SER A 31 2.93 -3.09 9.90
CA SER A 31 2.92 -4.46 9.40
C SER A 31 1.54 -4.90 8.89
N GLU A 32 0.46 -4.45 9.54
CA GLU A 32 -0.91 -4.70 9.09
C GLU A 32 -1.21 -4.01 7.76
N ASP A 33 -0.87 -2.73 7.61
CA ASP A 33 -1.07 -1.97 6.38
C ASP A 33 -0.27 -2.56 5.21
N TYR A 34 0.95 -3.03 5.48
CA TYR A 34 1.74 -3.81 4.52
C TYR A 34 1.01 -5.11 4.12
N LEU A 35 0.48 -5.87 5.08
CA LEU A 35 -0.21 -7.15 4.81
C LEU A 35 -1.56 -6.96 4.12
N CYS A 36 -2.29 -5.86 4.39
CA CYS A 36 -3.45 -5.44 3.60
C CYS A 36 -3.05 -5.05 2.16
N GLY A 37 -1.74 -4.88 1.90
CA GLY A 37 -1.17 -4.64 0.60
C GLY A 37 -1.50 -3.27 0.03
N HIS A 38 -1.96 -2.31 0.84
CA HIS A 38 -2.42 -1.00 0.35
C HIS A 38 -1.30 -0.18 -0.31
N TRP A 39 -0.05 -0.43 0.08
CA TRP A 39 1.11 0.31 -0.43
C TRP A 39 1.75 -0.31 -1.67
N ILE A 40 1.29 -1.48 -2.10
CA ILE A 40 1.77 -2.14 -3.32
C ILE A 40 1.21 -1.36 -4.52
N SER A 41 2.10 -0.67 -5.21
CA SER A 41 1.76 0.17 -6.36
C SER A 41 1.43 -0.66 -7.60
N TRP A 42 0.77 -0.02 -8.57
CA TRP A 42 0.44 -0.65 -9.85
C TRP A 42 1.69 -1.14 -10.58
N GLU A 43 2.79 -0.36 -10.56
CA GLU A 43 4.03 -0.70 -11.27
C GLU A 43 4.58 -2.02 -10.75
N LEU A 44 4.56 -2.21 -9.43
CA LEU A 44 5.01 -3.44 -8.80
C LEU A 44 4.06 -4.61 -9.16
N ILE A 45 2.74 -4.39 -9.13
CA ILE A 45 1.74 -5.40 -9.51
C ILE A 45 1.85 -5.80 -10.98
N SER A 46 2.22 -4.85 -11.85
CA SER A 46 2.34 -5.07 -13.30
C SER A 46 3.44 -6.08 -13.65
N ASN A 47 4.43 -6.28 -12.77
CA ASN A 47 5.43 -7.33 -12.87
C ASN A 47 5.26 -8.36 -11.72
N PRO A 48 4.55 -9.48 -11.95
CA PRO A 48 4.29 -10.49 -10.93
C PRO A 48 5.53 -11.13 -10.31
N LYS A 49 6.65 -11.19 -11.06
CA LYS A 49 7.90 -11.76 -10.55
C LYS A 49 8.54 -10.79 -9.57
N ASP A 50 8.77 -9.55 -10.00
CA ASP A 50 9.43 -8.53 -9.17
C ASP A 50 8.63 -8.23 -7.91
N SER A 51 7.29 -8.13 -8.02
CA SER A 51 6.41 -7.98 -6.84
C SER A 51 6.53 -9.13 -5.86
N MET A 52 6.54 -10.37 -6.35
CA MET A 52 6.73 -11.54 -5.49
C MET A 52 8.10 -11.51 -4.80
N GLU A 53 9.17 -11.19 -5.52
CA GLU A 53 10.52 -11.15 -4.96
C GLU A 53 10.65 -10.08 -3.88
N GLU A 54 10.22 -8.85 -4.20
CA GLU A 54 10.28 -7.71 -3.29
C GLU A 54 9.44 -7.95 -2.04
N CYS A 55 8.19 -8.40 -2.20
CA CYS A 55 7.32 -8.71 -1.07
C CYS A 55 7.86 -9.89 -0.25
N ALA A 56 8.40 -10.94 -0.87
CA ALA A 56 8.98 -12.06 -0.13
C ALA A 56 10.20 -11.62 0.69
N ARG A 57 11.05 -10.74 0.15
CA ARG A 57 12.19 -10.15 0.88
C ARG A 57 11.71 -9.31 2.06
N ILE A 58 10.76 -8.41 1.86
CA ILE A 58 10.20 -7.55 2.91
C ILE A 58 9.51 -8.38 3.99
N SER A 59 8.76 -9.42 3.61
CA SER A 59 8.11 -10.35 4.53
C SER A 59 9.10 -11.16 5.37
N ALA A 60 10.27 -11.53 4.81
CA ALA A 60 11.34 -12.16 5.57
C ALA A 60 11.92 -11.21 6.64
N LEU A 61 12.16 -9.94 6.29
CA LEU A 61 12.58 -8.92 7.27
C LEU A 61 11.53 -8.70 8.36
N LEU A 62 10.24 -8.68 7.99
CA LEU A 62 9.14 -8.60 8.96
C LEU A 62 9.15 -9.79 9.93
N TYR A 63 9.40 -11.01 9.44
CA TYR A 63 9.48 -12.19 10.30
C TYR A 63 10.63 -12.10 11.31
N TYR A 64 11.83 -11.75 10.86
CA TYR A 64 12.98 -11.52 11.75
C TYR A 64 12.72 -10.37 12.73
N GLY A 65 12.09 -9.29 12.28
CA GLY A 65 11.73 -8.17 13.14
C GLY A 65 10.77 -8.55 14.26
N ARG A 66 9.98 -9.62 14.07
CA ARG A 66 9.10 -10.21 15.10
C ARG A 66 9.82 -11.23 16.01
N GLY A 67 11.13 -11.42 15.86
CA GLY A 67 11.90 -12.43 16.58
C GLY A 67 11.85 -13.82 15.95
N GLY A 68 11.42 -13.92 14.69
CA GLY A 68 11.45 -15.16 13.92
C GLY A 68 12.89 -15.62 13.60
N SER A 69 13.00 -16.84 13.08
CA SER A 69 14.28 -17.48 12.74
C SER A 69 14.38 -17.82 11.25
N GLN A 70 15.46 -18.48 10.83
CA GLN A 70 15.58 -19.03 9.47
C GLN A 70 14.55 -20.13 9.17
N SER A 71 14.01 -20.79 10.20
CA SER A 71 12.99 -21.82 10.09
C SER A 71 11.61 -21.21 10.31
N ILE A 72 10.77 -21.25 9.28
CA ILE A 72 9.39 -20.74 9.32
C ILE A 72 8.39 -21.86 9.02
N GLN A 73 7.29 -21.91 9.77
CA GLN A 73 6.20 -22.83 9.48
C GLN A 73 5.39 -22.35 8.28
N ARG A 74 4.73 -23.29 7.58
CA ARG A 74 3.88 -22.99 6.42
C ARG A 74 2.81 -21.93 6.75
N VAL A 75 2.14 -22.08 7.89
CA VAL A 75 1.05 -21.17 8.31
C VAL A 75 1.56 -19.75 8.52
N GLU A 76 2.71 -19.59 9.18
CA GLU A 76 3.35 -18.29 9.39
C GLU A 76 3.83 -17.67 8.08
N ALA A 77 4.43 -18.46 7.20
CA ALA A 77 4.87 -17.97 5.91
C ALA A 77 3.70 -17.42 5.09
N LEU A 78 2.56 -18.12 5.08
CA LEU A 78 1.35 -17.70 4.35
C LEU A 78 0.71 -16.45 4.97
N SER A 79 0.76 -16.27 6.29
CA SER A 79 0.22 -15.08 6.96
C SER A 79 1.06 -13.81 6.71
N LEU A 80 2.29 -13.96 6.23
CA LEU A 80 3.15 -12.85 5.83
C LEU A 80 2.94 -12.40 4.38
N ARG A 81 2.02 -13.03 3.62
CA ARG A 81 1.73 -12.65 2.24
C ARG A 81 0.78 -11.45 2.22
N PRO A 82 1.12 -10.35 1.51
CA PRO A 82 0.17 -9.28 1.29
C PRO A 82 -1.08 -9.77 0.55
N GLU A 83 -2.28 -9.42 1.03
CA GLU A 83 -3.58 -9.91 0.48
C GLU A 83 -3.75 -9.64 -1.01
N THR A 84 -3.08 -8.61 -1.51
CA THR A 84 -3.22 -8.08 -2.85
C THR A 84 -2.27 -8.75 -3.83
N LEU A 85 -1.30 -9.51 -3.30
CA LEU A 85 -0.32 -10.26 -4.07
C LEU A 85 -0.91 -11.60 -4.50
N ARG A 86 -1.18 -11.76 -5.80
CA ARG A 86 -1.77 -12.96 -6.37
C ARG A 86 -0.68 -13.95 -6.82
N VAL A 87 -0.22 -14.78 -5.88
CA VAL A 87 0.83 -15.78 -6.11
C VAL A 87 0.42 -17.12 -5.49
N PRO A 88 0.67 -18.27 -6.15
CA PRO A 88 0.39 -19.58 -5.57
C PRO A 88 1.16 -19.83 -4.26
N ASP A 89 0.51 -20.48 -3.30
CA ASP A 89 1.05 -20.71 -1.95
C ASP A 89 2.44 -21.35 -1.94
N GLU A 90 2.67 -22.38 -2.75
CA GLU A 90 3.97 -23.07 -2.81
C GLU A 90 5.09 -22.20 -3.39
N GLN A 91 4.78 -21.33 -4.37
CA GLN A 91 5.76 -20.40 -4.92
C GLN A 91 6.13 -19.33 -3.89
N TRP A 92 5.12 -18.79 -3.19
CA TRP A 92 5.30 -17.85 -2.10
C TRP A 92 6.17 -18.44 -0.99
N LEU A 93 5.83 -19.65 -0.52
CA LEU A 93 6.57 -20.34 0.54
C LEU A 93 8.03 -20.56 0.18
N ARG A 94 8.29 -21.01 -1.04
CA ARG A 94 9.65 -21.20 -1.55
C ARG A 94 10.43 -19.89 -1.55
N ARG A 95 9.81 -18.78 -1.99
CA ARG A 95 10.50 -17.48 -2.08
C ARG A 95 10.76 -16.88 -0.70
N VAL A 96 9.80 -16.92 0.22
CA VAL A 96 9.98 -16.45 1.61
C VAL A 96 11.10 -17.23 2.30
N ARG A 97 11.09 -18.57 2.22
CA ARG A 97 12.16 -19.40 2.80
C ARG A 97 13.53 -19.07 2.23
N HIS A 98 13.61 -18.83 0.93
CA HIS A 98 14.85 -18.42 0.30
C HIS A 98 15.36 -17.08 0.86
N PHE A 99 14.49 -16.07 0.96
CA PHE A 99 14.89 -14.77 1.51
C PHE A 99 15.15 -14.80 3.01
N LEU A 100 14.52 -15.70 3.77
CA LEU A 100 14.88 -15.91 5.18
C LEU A 100 16.34 -16.36 5.32
N LEU A 101 16.83 -17.21 4.41
CA LEU A 101 18.24 -17.62 4.42
C LEU A 101 19.18 -16.49 3.97
N GLN A 102 18.77 -15.68 2.98
CA GLN A 102 19.61 -14.59 2.44
C GLN A 102 19.66 -13.36 3.35
N GLU A 103 18.51 -12.97 3.91
CA GLU A 103 18.35 -11.79 4.76
C GLU A 103 18.49 -12.13 6.24
N ALA A 104 19.18 -13.22 6.57
CA ALA A 104 19.44 -13.58 7.96
C ALA A 104 20.04 -12.38 8.70
N LYS A 105 19.32 -11.89 9.71
CA LYS A 105 19.77 -10.80 10.59
C LYS A 105 19.97 -11.35 11.99
N ASP A 106 21.06 -10.92 12.62
CA ASP A 106 21.39 -11.33 13.98
C ASP A 106 20.55 -10.59 15.03
N SER A 107 20.07 -9.39 14.69
CA SER A 107 19.30 -8.52 15.56
C SER A 107 17.89 -8.29 14.99
N PRO A 108 16.83 -8.54 15.78
CA PRO A 108 15.47 -8.15 15.39
C PRO A 108 15.40 -6.67 15.03
N LEU A 109 15.97 -5.77 15.85
CA LEU A 109 15.94 -4.32 15.61
C LEU A 109 16.51 -3.92 14.24
N ASP A 110 17.53 -4.63 13.75
CA ASP A 110 18.12 -4.34 12.44
C ASP A 110 17.20 -4.81 11.31
N ALA A 111 16.54 -5.95 11.47
CA ALA A 111 15.53 -6.42 10.53
C ALA A 111 14.32 -5.47 10.45
N GLN A 112 13.93 -4.92 11.60
CA GLN A 112 12.87 -3.90 11.71
C GLN A 112 13.22 -2.62 10.96
N ALA A 113 14.44 -2.12 11.15
CA ALA A 113 14.94 -0.94 10.44
C ALA A 113 15.00 -1.21 8.93
N ALA A 114 15.52 -2.36 8.51
CA ALA A 114 15.58 -2.76 7.11
C ALA A 114 14.20 -2.92 6.47
N PHE A 115 13.21 -3.45 7.21
CA PHE A 115 11.82 -3.54 6.78
C PHE A 115 11.24 -2.15 6.49
N LEU A 116 11.40 -1.20 7.42
CA LEU A 116 10.92 0.17 7.23
C LEU A 116 11.65 0.88 6.09
N GLN A 117 12.97 0.71 5.98
CA GLN A 117 13.77 1.30 4.89
C GLN A 117 13.39 0.75 3.51
N ALA A 118 13.00 -0.53 3.43
CA ALA A 118 12.51 -1.11 2.19
C ALA A 118 11.16 -0.50 1.80
N LEU A 119 10.24 -0.37 2.76
CA LEU A 119 8.92 0.21 2.53
C LEU A 119 8.96 1.71 2.25
N GLU A 120 9.87 2.47 2.87
CA GLU A 120 9.97 3.93 2.66
C GLU A 120 10.18 4.33 1.20
N LYS A 121 10.76 3.42 0.39
CA LYS A 121 10.97 3.61 -1.04
C LYS A 121 9.69 3.49 -1.86
N TRP A 122 8.62 2.91 -1.29
CA TRP A 122 7.36 2.72 -2.00
C TRP A 122 6.58 4.04 -2.07
N PRO A 123 6.04 4.40 -3.26
CA PRO A 123 5.35 5.68 -3.44
C PRO A 123 4.14 5.89 -2.51
N LEU A 124 3.49 4.80 -2.12
CA LEU A 124 2.29 4.80 -1.29
C LEU A 124 2.58 4.53 0.19
N PHE A 125 3.85 4.42 0.60
CA PHE A 125 4.18 4.13 1.99
C PHE A 125 3.66 5.21 2.94
N GLY A 126 3.02 4.78 4.03
CA GLY A 126 2.35 5.66 4.99
C GLY A 126 1.09 6.33 4.44
N ALA A 127 0.63 5.97 3.25
CA ALA A 127 -0.57 6.54 2.69
C ALA A 127 -1.82 5.95 3.35
N THR A 128 -2.81 6.82 3.62
CA THR A 128 -4.15 6.37 4.01
C THR A 128 -5.00 6.26 2.77
N VAL A 129 -5.55 5.07 2.50
CA VAL A 129 -6.32 4.79 1.28
C VAL A 129 -7.81 4.71 1.60
N PHE A 130 -8.61 5.51 0.91
CA PHE A 130 -10.06 5.54 1.01
C PHE A 130 -10.70 5.01 -0.27
N SER A 131 -11.87 4.39 -0.17
CA SER A 131 -12.70 4.10 -1.34
C SER A 131 -13.74 5.21 -1.48
N ALA A 132 -13.84 5.80 -2.66
CA ALA A 132 -14.76 6.89 -2.96
C ALA A 132 -15.50 6.63 -4.28
N GLU A 133 -16.69 7.18 -4.42
CA GLU A 133 -17.37 7.24 -5.72
C GLU A 133 -17.02 8.55 -6.41
N SER A 134 -16.48 8.47 -7.63
CA SER A 134 -16.23 9.65 -8.44
C SER A 134 -17.26 9.76 -9.56
N LYS A 135 -17.83 10.96 -9.69
CA LYS A 135 -18.73 11.31 -10.81
C LYS A 135 -17.98 11.86 -12.03
N CYS A 136 -16.70 12.23 -11.91
CA CYS A 136 -15.98 12.99 -12.95
C CYS A 136 -14.56 12.53 -13.25
N LEU A 137 -13.91 11.71 -12.42
CA LEU A 137 -12.48 11.37 -12.65
C LEU A 137 -12.27 10.27 -13.70
N LEU A 138 -13.33 9.62 -14.15
CA LEU A 138 -13.30 8.54 -15.15
C LEU A 138 -14.16 8.89 -16.36
N THR A 139 -14.00 10.10 -16.91
CA THR A 139 -14.69 10.53 -18.14
C THR A 139 -14.06 9.98 -19.42
N SER A 140 -13.03 9.14 -19.36
CA SER A 140 -12.35 8.57 -20.53
C SER A 140 -12.87 7.21 -20.98
N SER A 141 -13.98 6.70 -20.41
CA SER A 141 -14.71 5.58 -21.01
C SER A 141 -15.80 6.12 -21.93
N PRO A 142 -15.74 5.90 -23.26
CA PRO A 142 -16.84 6.24 -24.18
C PRO A 142 -18.08 5.36 -23.98
N TYR A 143 -18.06 4.42 -23.03
CA TYR A 143 -19.17 3.55 -22.70
C TYR A 143 -19.65 3.84 -21.27
N THR A 144 -20.95 4.13 -21.17
CA THR A 144 -21.76 4.38 -19.96
C THR A 144 -21.82 5.84 -19.49
N LYS A 145 -22.81 6.56 -20.02
CA LYS A 145 -23.60 7.49 -19.19
C LYS A 145 -24.12 6.70 -17.98
N ASP A 146 -24.03 7.27 -16.78
CA ASP A 146 -24.66 6.82 -15.52
C ASP A 146 -23.92 5.84 -14.59
N SER A 147 -22.62 5.59 -14.72
CA SER A 147 -21.89 4.80 -13.71
C SER A 147 -21.03 5.69 -12.80
N SER A 148 -21.44 5.86 -11.54
CA SER A 148 -20.52 6.34 -10.50
C SER A 148 -19.34 5.39 -10.47
N SER A 149 -18.17 5.87 -10.88
CA SER A 149 -17.01 5.01 -10.99
C SER A 149 -16.26 5.05 -9.67
N ARG A 150 -16.14 3.89 -9.01
CA ARG A 150 -15.40 3.78 -7.77
C ARG A 150 -13.92 4.06 -8.03
N VAL A 151 -13.32 4.85 -7.15
CA VAL A 151 -11.89 5.19 -7.16
C VAL A 151 -11.32 4.95 -5.77
N ARG A 152 -10.00 4.76 -5.71
CA ARG A 152 -9.27 4.80 -4.45
C ARG A 152 -8.58 6.15 -4.31
N VAL A 153 -8.66 6.75 -3.14
CA VAL A 153 -8.00 8.03 -2.84
C VAL A 153 -6.93 7.76 -1.80
N ALA A 154 -5.67 7.93 -2.18
CA ALA A 154 -4.52 7.78 -1.29
C ALA A 154 -4.05 9.15 -0.82
N LEU A 155 -4.18 9.42 0.48
CA LEU A 155 -3.53 10.55 1.13
C LEU A 155 -2.10 10.15 1.46
N THR A 156 -1.13 10.69 0.73
CA THR A 156 0.30 10.44 0.88
C THR A 156 0.99 11.62 1.58
N ARG A 157 2.26 11.47 1.96
CA ARG A 157 3.07 12.59 2.51
C ARG A 157 3.22 13.77 1.54
N SER A 158 3.11 13.53 0.24
CA SER A 158 3.33 14.53 -0.82
C SER A 158 2.05 15.16 -1.35
N GLY A 159 0.87 14.64 -0.96
CA GLY A 159 -0.40 15.09 -1.49
C GLY A 159 -1.43 13.98 -1.65
N VAL A 160 -2.38 14.18 -2.55
CA VAL A 160 -3.52 13.31 -2.80
C VAL A 160 -3.36 12.61 -4.14
N GLN A 161 -3.43 11.29 -4.16
CA GLN A 161 -3.44 10.49 -5.38
C GLN A 161 -4.78 9.80 -5.58
N PHE A 162 -5.34 9.89 -6.78
CA PHE A 162 -6.51 9.13 -7.20
C PHE A 162 -6.04 7.92 -8.00
N LEU A 163 -6.43 6.75 -7.55
CA LEU A 163 -6.05 5.47 -8.12
C LEU A 163 -7.29 4.76 -8.67
N ASP A 164 -7.12 4.02 -9.76
CA ASP A 164 -8.13 3.09 -10.23
C ASP A 164 -8.48 2.08 -9.13
N TYR A 165 -9.76 1.79 -8.97
CA TYR A 165 -10.23 0.95 -7.87
C TYR A 165 -9.75 -0.49 -7.95
N HIS A 166 -9.52 -1.02 -9.15
CA HIS A 166 -9.12 -2.40 -9.39
C HIS A 166 -7.62 -2.52 -9.72
N THR A 167 -7.12 -1.73 -10.65
CA THR A 167 -5.73 -1.80 -11.13
C THR A 167 -4.76 -1.06 -10.22
N ARG A 168 -5.26 -0.12 -9.40
CA ARG A 168 -4.47 0.80 -8.56
C ARG A 168 -3.52 1.70 -9.34
N GLN A 169 -3.72 1.78 -10.65
CA GLN A 169 -2.98 2.72 -11.49
C GLN A 169 -3.31 4.14 -11.05
N CYS A 170 -2.28 4.98 -10.93
CA CYS A 170 -2.47 6.39 -10.64
C CYS A 170 -3.19 7.07 -11.81
N ILE A 171 -4.39 7.58 -11.56
CA ILE A 171 -5.21 8.34 -12.52
C ILE A 171 -4.79 9.81 -12.48
N SER A 172 -4.65 10.37 -11.28
CA SER A 172 -4.21 11.75 -11.07
C SER A 172 -3.55 11.92 -9.70
N SER A 173 -2.67 12.90 -9.58
CA SER A 173 -1.96 13.25 -8.36
C SER A 173 -1.94 14.76 -8.20
N TYR A 174 -2.20 15.23 -6.98
CA TYR A 174 -2.21 16.64 -6.63
C TYR A 174 -1.34 16.84 -5.39
N ARG A 175 -0.38 17.75 -5.46
CA ARG A 175 0.41 18.12 -4.28
C ARG A 175 -0.42 19.01 -3.37
N PHE A 176 -0.08 19.08 -2.07
CA PHE A 176 -0.85 19.88 -1.13
C PHE A 176 -0.86 21.38 -1.49
N GLU A 177 0.20 21.88 -2.11
CA GLU A 177 0.29 23.27 -2.57
C GLU A 177 -0.66 23.59 -3.72
N GLU A 178 -1.14 22.58 -4.44
CA GLU A 178 -2.04 22.72 -5.60
C GLU A 178 -3.52 22.64 -5.20
N VAL A 179 -3.82 22.28 -3.95
CA VAL A 179 -5.18 22.14 -3.44
C VAL A 179 -5.68 23.48 -2.91
N ALA A 180 -6.44 24.21 -3.74
CA ALA A 180 -6.93 25.54 -3.41
C ALA A 180 -8.00 25.59 -2.29
N SER A 181 -8.82 24.54 -2.13
CA SER A 181 -9.85 24.43 -1.10
C SER A 181 -10.41 23.01 -1.02
N THR A 182 -10.78 22.55 0.17
CA THR A 182 -11.45 21.25 0.42
C THR A 182 -12.87 21.41 0.98
N ARG A 183 -13.50 22.58 0.77
CA ARG A 183 -14.81 22.92 1.33
C ARG A 183 -15.98 22.23 0.66
#